data_AF-A0A109W283-F1
#
_entry.id   AF-A0A109W283-F1
#
_cell.length_a   1.000
_cell.length_b   1.000
_cell.length_c   1.000
_cell.angle_alpha   90.00
_cell.angle_beta   90.00
_cell.angle_gamma   90.00
#
_symmetry.space_group_name_H-M   'P 1'
#
loop_
_entity.id
_entity.type
_entity.pdbx_description
1 polymer ?
#
loop_
_entity_poly.entity_id
_entity_poly.type
_entity_poly.pdbx_seq_one_letter_code
_entity_poly.pdbx_strand_id
1 'polypeptide(L)'
;MIGAPVAMTANDARSRSGARLTAESAPILTRLDELAGEQERLQEQLASLRDERDSLILRGLAHGISSSELASTSHLTGARVRAIADAAASSSARERVSHAVARLVEHKPALCTTYGALATAVGIGSAKGVASSLATNPDVSAREGARVLLLRWASPTIGGYAIPMKEPAWQTQGDDTASRLECLKAEGLVTQTLGPDGPIWYVPFDRVCADAKRLAQIIAG
;
A
#
# COMPACT_ATOMS: atom_id res chain seq x y z
N MET A 1 -74.68 40.85 23.47
CA MET A 1 -73.21 40.70 23.54
C MET A 1 -72.89 39.24 23.75
N ILE A 2 -72.62 38.50 22.67
CA ILE A 2 -72.08 37.13 22.73
C ILE A 2 -71.00 37.10 21.65
N GLY A 3 -69.73 37.07 22.07
CA GLY A 3 -68.58 36.98 21.17
C GLY A 3 -68.49 35.58 20.56
N ALA A 4 -68.36 35.51 19.24
CA ALA A 4 -68.15 34.26 18.53
C ALA A 4 -66.72 33.71 18.78
N PRO A 5 -66.55 32.38 18.90
CA PRO A 5 -65.23 31.78 19.07
C PRO A 5 -64.46 31.84 17.75
N VAL A 6 -63.20 32.32 17.82
CA VAL A 6 -62.26 32.32 16.69
C VAL A 6 -61.96 30.87 16.31
N ALA A 7 -62.41 30.45 15.12
CA ALA A 7 -62.12 29.13 14.58
C ALA A 7 -60.63 29.04 14.19
N MET A 8 -59.86 28.30 14.98
CA MET A 8 -58.46 27.99 14.71
C MET A 8 -58.37 27.10 13.46
N THR A 9 -57.73 27.59 12.40
CA THR A 9 -57.66 26.86 11.12
C THR A 9 -56.61 25.74 11.17
N ALA A 10 -56.85 24.64 10.45
CA ALA A 10 -55.95 23.48 10.39
C ALA A 10 -54.53 23.81 9.88
N ASN A 11 -54.35 24.96 9.22
CA ASN A 11 -53.06 25.42 8.71
C ASN A 11 -52.13 25.97 9.82
N ASP A 12 -52.72 26.60 10.85
CA ASP A 12 -51.98 27.05 12.03
C ASP A 12 -51.52 25.87 12.90
N ALA A 13 -52.35 24.82 12.99
CA ALA A 13 -52.00 23.60 13.72
C ALA A 13 -50.85 22.83 13.05
N ARG A 14 -50.84 22.74 11.70
CA ARG A 14 -49.73 22.12 10.94
C ARG A 14 -48.44 22.94 11.00
N SER A 15 -48.53 24.27 10.91
CA SER A 15 -47.36 25.15 11.01
C SER A 15 -46.75 25.14 12.41
N ARG A 16 -47.58 25.11 13.47
CA ARG A 16 -47.10 24.94 14.86
C ARG A 16 -46.55 23.55 15.11
N SER A 17 -47.12 22.50 14.50
CA SER A 17 -46.61 21.13 14.60
C SER A 17 -45.25 20.99 13.91
N GLY A 18 -45.08 21.54 12.70
CA GLY A 18 -43.78 21.57 12.00
C GLY A 18 -42.73 22.45 12.70
N ALA A 19 -43.12 23.60 13.25
CA ALA A 19 -42.25 24.45 14.05
C ALA A 19 -41.85 23.77 15.38
N ARG A 20 -42.75 22.99 15.98
CA ARG A 20 -42.48 22.22 17.22
C ARG A 20 -41.59 21.01 16.95
N LEU A 21 -41.81 20.29 15.85
CA LEU A 21 -40.94 19.20 15.40
C LEU A 21 -39.52 19.69 15.08
N THR A 22 -39.37 20.87 14.47
CA THR A 22 -38.06 21.47 14.20
C THR A 22 -37.40 22.03 15.46
N ALA A 23 -38.16 22.59 16.40
CA ALA A 23 -37.66 23.04 17.69
C ALA A 23 -37.23 21.87 18.62
N GLU A 24 -37.89 20.72 18.54
CA GLU A 24 -37.51 19.50 19.28
C GLU A 24 -36.37 18.74 18.57
N SER A 25 -36.29 18.78 17.24
CA SER A 25 -35.23 18.11 16.47
C SER A 25 -33.91 18.87 16.49
N ALA A 26 -33.91 20.21 16.54
CA ALA A 26 -32.69 21.02 16.59
C ALA A 26 -31.74 20.65 17.75
N PRO A 27 -32.17 20.56 19.03
CA PRO A 27 -31.28 20.17 20.12
C PRO A 27 -30.81 18.71 20.00
N ILE A 28 -31.63 17.82 19.41
CA ILE A 28 -31.23 16.43 19.15
C ILE A 28 -30.10 16.40 18.10
N LEU A 29 -30.25 17.13 16.99
CA LEU A 29 -29.24 17.20 15.94
C LEU A 29 -27.95 17.85 16.44
N THR A 30 -28.04 18.93 17.21
CA THR A 30 -26.87 19.55 17.86
C THR A 30 -26.18 18.56 18.79
N ARG A 31 -26.95 17.80 19.59
CA ARG A 31 -26.34 16.82 20.49
C ARG A 31 -25.68 15.66 19.75
N LEU A 32 -26.26 15.21 18.64
CA LEU A 32 -25.65 14.18 17.79
C LEU A 32 -24.34 14.67 17.15
N ASP A 33 -24.29 15.92 16.71
CA ASP A 33 -23.09 16.56 16.15
C ASP A 33 -21.99 16.68 17.22
N GLU A 34 -22.32 17.14 18.43
CA GLU A 34 -21.40 17.18 19.57
C GLU A 34 -20.84 15.79 19.92
N LEU A 35 -21.71 14.77 19.96
CA LEU A 35 -21.30 13.39 20.24
C LEU A 35 -20.41 12.83 19.13
N ALA A 36 -20.69 13.15 17.86
CA ALA A 36 -19.85 12.73 16.74
C ALA A 36 -18.45 13.36 16.84
N GLY A 37 -18.36 14.65 17.14
CA GLY A 37 -17.08 15.34 17.36
C GLY A 37 -16.32 14.80 18.57
N GLU A 38 -17.01 14.47 19.67
CA GLU A 38 -16.37 13.84 20.82
C GLU A 38 -15.88 12.41 20.50
N GLN A 39 -16.64 11.64 19.73
CA GLN A 39 -16.23 10.32 19.27
C GLN A 39 -14.99 10.39 18.38
N GLU A 40 -14.94 11.31 17.42
CA GLU A 40 -13.78 11.53 16.54
C GLU A 40 -12.54 11.87 17.38
N ARG A 41 -12.65 12.85 18.29
CA ARG A 41 -11.55 13.23 19.19
C ARG A 41 -11.05 12.06 20.04
N LEU A 42 -11.95 11.25 20.60
CA LEU A 42 -11.56 10.09 21.40
C LEU A 42 -10.89 9.00 20.55
N GLN A 43 -11.33 8.83 19.30
CA GLN A 43 -10.70 7.89 18.36
C GLN A 43 -9.28 8.34 17.98
N GLU A 44 -9.06 9.63 17.71
CA GLU A 44 -7.73 10.20 17.46
C GLU A 44 -6.79 10.02 18.66
N GLN A 45 -7.27 10.33 19.87
CA GLN A 45 -6.50 10.12 21.10
C GLN A 45 -6.12 8.65 21.30
N LEU A 46 -7.07 7.74 21.06
CA LEU A 46 -6.81 6.30 21.16
C LEU A 46 -5.82 5.82 20.09
N ALA A 47 -5.86 6.38 18.88
CA ALA A 47 -4.89 6.08 17.83
C ALA A 47 -3.47 6.50 18.24
N SER A 48 -3.31 7.74 18.73
CA SER A 48 -2.00 8.23 19.21
C SER A 48 -1.41 7.36 20.33
N LEU A 49 -2.23 6.94 21.30
CA LEU A 49 -1.78 6.06 22.38
C LEU A 49 -1.40 4.66 21.88
N ARG A 50 -2.11 4.14 20.88
CA ARG A 50 -1.78 2.85 20.25
C ARG A 50 -0.47 2.94 19.48
N ASP A 51 -0.22 4.03 18.78
CA ASP A 51 1.02 4.24 18.03
C ASP A 51 2.23 4.34 18.97
N GLU A 52 2.08 5.08 20.08
CA GLU A 52 3.12 5.16 21.11
C GLU A 52 3.40 3.78 21.72
N ARG A 53 2.35 3.04 22.11
CA ARG A 53 2.49 1.68 22.63
C ARG A 53 3.18 0.76 21.63
N ASP A 54 2.76 0.75 20.38
CA ASP A 54 3.30 -0.12 19.35
C ASP A 54 4.78 0.25 19.07
N SER A 55 5.13 1.54 19.10
CA SER A 55 6.53 2.02 19.03
C SER A 55 7.38 1.51 20.20
N LEU A 56 6.85 1.54 21.43
CA LEU A 56 7.54 1.01 22.60
C LEU A 56 7.71 -0.51 22.55
N ILE A 57 6.70 -1.25 22.04
CA ILE A 57 6.79 -2.69 21.80
C ILE A 57 7.94 -3.00 20.82
N LEU A 58 8.01 -2.28 19.69
CA LEU A 58 9.05 -2.49 18.69
C LEU A 58 10.45 -2.18 19.26
N ARG A 59 10.59 -1.10 20.04
CA ARG A 59 11.85 -0.79 20.74
C ARG A 59 12.23 -1.87 21.74
N GLY A 60 11.27 -2.34 22.54
CA GLY A 60 11.49 -3.42 23.51
C GLY A 60 11.98 -4.70 22.84
N LEU A 61 11.37 -5.10 21.72
CA LEU A 61 11.82 -6.24 20.93
C LEU A 61 13.25 -6.05 20.42
N ALA A 62 13.59 -4.85 19.92
CA ALA A 62 14.94 -4.53 19.45
C ALA A 62 15.99 -4.58 20.58
N HIS A 63 15.60 -4.33 21.83
CA HIS A 63 16.45 -4.45 23.02
C HIS A 63 16.43 -5.86 23.64
N GLY A 64 15.80 -6.84 23.00
CA GLY A 64 15.81 -8.24 23.45
C GLY A 64 14.77 -8.60 24.51
N ILE A 65 13.81 -7.71 24.80
CA ILE A 65 12.69 -8.03 25.69
C ILE A 65 11.81 -9.07 25.02
N SER A 66 11.42 -10.11 25.77
CA SER A 66 10.62 -11.21 25.24
C SER A 66 9.21 -10.75 24.83
N SER A 67 8.65 -11.35 23.78
CA SER A 67 7.27 -11.06 23.36
C SER A 67 6.24 -11.36 24.45
N SER A 68 6.50 -12.34 25.34
CA SER A 68 5.64 -12.66 26.48
C SER A 68 5.62 -11.55 27.53
N GLU A 69 6.78 -10.97 27.83
CA GLU A 69 6.91 -9.90 28.80
C GLU A 69 6.28 -8.60 28.28
N LEU A 70 6.51 -8.28 27.01
CA LEU A 70 5.85 -7.15 26.34
C LEU A 70 4.33 -7.35 26.31
N ALA A 71 3.85 -8.54 25.99
CA ALA A 71 2.43 -8.86 25.98
C ALA A 71 1.79 -8.69 27.37
N SER A 72 2.41 -9.25 28.41
CA SER A 72 1.93 -9.12 29.79
C SER A 72 1.87 -7.66 30.25
N THR A 73 2.92 -6.88 29.97
CA THR A 73 3.04 -5.49 30.42
C THR A 73 2.10 -4.55 29.67
N SER A 74 1.88 -4.80 28.38
CA SER A 74 0.98 -3.99 27.53
C SER A 74 -0.47 -4.46 27.55
N HIS A 75 -0.81 -5.48 28.35
CA HIS A 75 -2.12 -6.14 28.37
C HIS A 75 -2.59 -6.60 26.99
N LEU A 76 -1.66 -7.09 26.17
CA LEU A 76 -1.91 -7.65 24.85
C LEU A 76 -1.71 -9.17 24.88
N THR A 77 -2.20 -9.83 23.83
CA THR A 77 -1.83 -11.23 23.58
C THR A 77 -0.46 -11.28 22.91
N GLY A 78 0.30 -12.37 23.11
CA GLY A 78 1.55 -12.59 22.38
C GLY A 78 1.34 -12.61 20.86
N ALA A 79 0.17 -13.06 20.38
CA ALA A 79 -0.20 -12.98 18.97
C ALA A 79 -0.31 -11.54 18.46
N ARG A 80 -0.85 -10.62 19.28
CA ARG A 80 -0.95 -9.20 18.92
C ARG A 80 0.43 -8.54 18.85
N VAL A 81 1.34 -8.86 19.76
CA VAL A 81 2.73 -8.36 19.73
C VAL A 81 3.44 -8.80 18.44
N ARG A 82 3.27 -10.08 18.04
CA ARG A 82 3.80 -10.56 16.76
C ARG A 82 3.19 -9.82 15.57
N ALA A 83 1.86 -9.63 15.55
CA ALA A 83 1.21 -8.91 14.47
C ALA A 83 1.72 -7.46 14.32
N ILE A 84 2.04 -6.78 15.43
CA ILE A 84 2.67 -5.44 15.40
C ILE A 84 4.06 -5.52 14.78
N ALA A 85 4.89 -6.48 15.20
CA ALA A 85 6.23 -6.68 14.64
C ALA A 85 6.19 -7.02 13.14
N ASP A 86 5.28 -7.91 12.73
CA ASP A 86 5.10 -8.31 11.34
C ASP A 86 4.60 -7.13 10.47
N ALA A 87 3.69 -6.31 11.00
CA ALA A 87 3.21 -5.11 10.32
C ALA A 87 4.33 -4.08 10.15
N ALA A 88 5.14 -3.85 11.18
CA ALA A 88 6.29 -2.95 11.10
C ALA A 88 7.36 -3.45 10.12
N ALA A 89 7.67 -4.75 10.16
CA ALA A 89 8.59 -5.36 9.20
C ALA A 89 8.09 -5.25 7.76
N SER A 90 6.77 -5.44 7.55
CA SER A 90 6.14 -5.29 6.24
C SER A 90 6.15 -3.84 5.76
N SER A 91 5.90 -2.87 6.64
CA SER A 91 6.00 -1.44 6.29
C SER A 91 7.42 -1.05 5.90
N SER A 92 8.40 -1.44 6.71
CA SER A 92 9.81 -1.17 6.44
C SER A 92 10.29 -1.87 5.15
N ALA A 93 9.79 -3.08 4.86
CA ALA A 93 10.08 -3.75 3.60
C ALA A 93 9.50 -2.98 2.39
N ARG A 94 8.28 -2.46 2.49
CA ARG A 94 7.68 -1.63 1.44
C ARG A 94 8.48 -0.36 1.19
N GLU A 95 8.88 0.36 2.24
CA GLU A 95 9.73 1.57 2.13
C GLU A 95 11.06 1.28 1.45
N ARG A 96 11.76 0.20 1.85
CA ARG A 96 13.02 -0.17 1.21
C ARG A 96 12.84 -0.54 -0.27
N VAL A 97 11.74 -1.21 -0.61
CA VAL A 97 11.42 -1.59 -1.99
C VAL A 97 11.05 -0.37 -2.83
N SER A 98 10.19 0.54 -2.35
CA SER A 98 9.84 1.76 -3.11
C SER A 98 11.05 2.63 -3.35
N HIS A 99 11.88 2.83 -2.32
CA HIS A 99 13.14 3.55 -2.47
C HIS A 99 14.05 2.91 -3.53
N ALA A 100 14.27 1.59 -3.44
CA ALA A 100 15.13 0.90 -4.40
C ALA A 100 14.60 0.95 -5.84
N VAL A 101 13.29 0.84 -6.03
CA VAL A 101 12.66 0.95 -7.34
C VAL A 101 12.77 2.37 -7.90
N ALA A 102 12.54 3.40 -7.09
CA ALA A 102 12.74 4.80 -7.51
C ALA A 102 14.17 5.04 -8.01
N ARG A 103 15.18 4.56 -7.27
CA ARG A 103 16.60 4.65 -7.67
C ARG A 103 16.89 3.88 -8.97
N LEU A 104 16.27 2.73 -9.18
CA LEU A 104 16.37 1.96 -10.42
C LEU A 104 15.74 2.70 -11.62
N VAL A 105 14.64 3.41 -11.39
CA VAL A 105 13.95 4.22 -12.41
C VAL A 105 14.80 5.42 -12.82
N GLU A 106 15.42 6.09 -11.84
CA GLU A 106 16.32 7.23 -12.05
C GLU A 106 17.65 6.85 -12.75
N HIS A 107 18.08 5.59 -12.64
CA HIS A 107 19.35 5.14 -13.20
C HIS A 107 19.43 5.30 -14.72
N LYS A 108 20.55 5.85 -15.20
CA LYS A 108 20.86 6.01 -16.63
C LYS A 108 22.17 5.29 -16.97
N PRO A 109 22.20 4.42 -17.99
CA PRO A 109 21.07 4.02 -18.86
C PRO A 109 19.97 3.25 -18.12
N ALA A 110 18.75 3.25 -18.67
CA ALA A 110 17.60 2.59 -18.05
C ALA A 110 17.85 1.09 -17.85
N LEU A 111 17.45 0.58 -16.69
CA LEU A 111 17.84 -0.74 -16.21
C LEU A 111 16.65 -1.45 -15.54
N CYS A 112 16.65 -2.78 -15.66
CA CYS A 112 15.80 -3.69 -14.91
C CYS A 112 16.62 -4.44 -13.85
N THR A 113 15.94 -5.12 -12.94
CA THR A 113 16.55 -6.03 -11.96
C THR A 113 15.74 -7.33 -11.88
N THR A 114 16.12 -8.24 -10.99
CA THR A 114 15.33 -9.43 -10.66
C THR A 114 14.83 -9.38 -9.23
N TYR A 115 13.72 -10.05 -8.94
CA TYR A 115 13.20 -10.17 -7.58
C TYR A 115 14.24 -10.68 -6.57
N GLY A 116 15.08 -11.64 -6.98
CA GLY A 116 16.13 -12.21 -6.12
C GLY A 116 17.25 -11.22 -5.84
N ALA A 117 17.73 -10.53 -6.87
CA ALA A 117 18.77 -9.51 -6.72
C ALA A 117 18.27 -8.34 -5.84
N LEU A 118 17.03 -7.89 -6.07
CA LEU A 118 16.41 -6.84 -5.30
C LEU A 118 16.23 -7.24 -3.83
N ALA A 119 15.74 -8.46 -3.57
CA ALA A 119 15.57 -8.97 -2.21
C ALA A 119 16.86 -8.91 -1.40
N THR A 120 17.96 -9.42 -1.98
CA THR A 120 19.28 -9.39 -1.34
C THR A 120 19.78 -7.95 -1.16
N ALA A 121 19.64 -7.09 -2.18
CA ALA A 121 20.16 -5.72 -2.13
C ALA A 121 19.48 -4.86 -1.07
N VAL A 122 18.18 -5.08 -0.81
CA VAL A 122 17.40 -4.31 0.18
C VAL A 122 17.20 -5.05 1.51
N GLY A 123 17.89 -6.18 1.72
CA GLY A 123 17.79 -6.94 2.96
C GLY A 123 16.38 -7.50 3.25
N ILE A 124 15.69 -7.98 2.22
CA ILE A 124 14.44 -8.73 2.36
C ILE A 124 14.75 -10.22 2.18
N GLY A 125 14.26 -11.06 3.10
CA GLY A 125 14.64 -12.47 3.18
C GLY A 125 14.30 -13.34 1.97
N SER A 126 13.48 -12.86 1.02
CA SER A 126 13.18 -13.61 -0.20
C SER A 126 12.60 -12.77 -1.34
N ALA A 127 12.72 -13.29 -2.56
CA ALA A 127 12.02 -12.80 -3.75
C ALA A 127 10.49 -12.73 -3.56
N LYS A 128 9.90 -13.69 -2.81
CA LYS A 128 8.47 -13.67 -2.48
C LYS A 128 8.09 -12.47 -1.60
N GLY A 129 8.96 -12.11 -0.64
CA GLY A 129 8.77 -10.92 0.20
C GLY A 129 8.75 -9.64 -0.61
N VAL A 130 9.65 -9.52 -1.60
CA VAL A 130 9.66 -8.39 -2.54
C VAL A 130 8.39 -8.37 -3.40
N ALA A 131 7.95 -9.52 -3.92
CA ALA A 131 6.70 -9.60 -4.69
C ALA A 131 5.49 -9.16 -3.87
N SER A 132 5.37 -9.63 -2.62
CA SER A 132 4.32 -9.20 -1.70
C SER A 132 4.40 -7.71 -1.39
N SER A 133 5.61 -7.18 -1.21
CA SER A 133 5.83 -5.76 -0.95
C SER A 133 5.38 -4.93 -2.15
N LEU A 134 5.86 -5.23 -3.35
CA LEU A 134 5.45 -4.53 -4.58
C LEU A 134 3.93 -4.58 -4.77
N ALA A 135 3.32 -5.75 -4.67
CA ALA A 135 1.88 -5.94 -4.87
C ALA A 135 0.98 -5.08 -3.95
N THR A 136 1.48 -4.70 -2.78
CA THR A 136 0.72 -3.98 -1.75
C THR A 136 1.28 -2.60 -1.44
N ASN A 137 2.18 -2.09 -2.29
CA ASN A 137 2.87 -0.82 -2.07
C ASN A 137 2.27 0.28 -2.95
N PRO A 138 1.48 1.21 -2.37
CA PRO A 138 0.89 2.31 -3.14
C PRO A 138 1.94 3.29 -3.70
N ASP A 139 3.16 3.28 -3.16
CA ASP A 139 4.24 4.20 -3.55
C ASP A 139 5.03 3.70 -4.78
N VAL A 140 4.66 2.55 -5.36
CA VAL A 140 5.30 2.02 -6.56
C VAL A 140 4.25 1.83 -7.64
N SER A 141 4.32 2.60 -8.71
CA SER A 141 3.41 2.40 -9.83
C SER A 141 3.67 1.05 -10.52
N ALA A 142 2.66 0.54 -11.24
CA ALA A 142 2.83 -0.69 -12.02
C ALA A 142 3.96 -0.55 -13.06
N ARG A 143 4.15 0.65 -13.62
CA ARG A 143 5.23 0.93 -14.56
C ARG A 143 6.62 0.80 -13.94
N GLU A 144 6.81 1.35 -12.74
CA GLU A 144 8.08 1.27 -12.04
C GLU A 144 8.36 -0.17 -11.56
N GLY A 145 7.35 -0.82 -10.98
CA GLY A 145 7.42 -2.20 -10.54
C GLY A 145 7.69 -3.20 -11.67
N ALA A 146 7.34 -2.89 -12.92
CA ALA A 146 7.56 -3.75 -14.09
C ALA A 146 9.05 -4.03 -14.35
N ARG A 147 9.95 -3.15 -13.87
CA ARG A 147 11.40 -3.31 -13.99
C ARG A 147 11.98 -4.45 -13.14
N VAL A 148 11.17 -5.05 -12.26
CA VAL A 148 11.59 -6.20 -11.44
C VAL A 148 11.13 -7.51 -12.09
N LEU A 149 12.08 -8.21 -12.70
CA LEU A 149 11.83 -9.37 -13.55
C LEU A 149 11.90 -10.69 -12.79
N LEU A 150 11.14 -11.68 -13.28
CA LEU A 150 11.18 -13.04 -12.78
C LEU A 150 12.40 -13.80 -13.33
N LEU A 151 13.12 -14.49 -12.44
CA LEU A 151 14.32 -15.25 -12.83
C LEU A 151 14.03 -16.32 -13.90
N ARG A 152 12.87 -16.97 -13.83
CA ARG A 152 12.43 -18.02 -14.78
C ARG A 152 12.24 -17.52 -16.22
N TRP A 153 12.26 -16.22 -16.46
CA TRP A 153 12.16 -15.64 -17.80
C TRP A 153 13.51 -15.51 -18.49
N ALA A 154 14.63 -15.71 -17.76
CA ALA A 154 15.94 -15.70 -18.36
C ALA A 154 16.06 -16.78 -19.44
N SER A 155 16.49 -16.37 -20.63
CA SER A 155 16.70 -17.21 -21.79
C SER A 155 18.08 -16.89 -22.39
N PRO A 156 19.10 -17.74 -22.11
CA PRO A 156 20.42 -17.58 -22.68
C PRO A 156 20.45 -17.61 -24.21
N THR A 157 19.54 -18.37 -24.83
CA THR A 157 19.44 -18.49 -26.29
C THR A 157 18.97 -17.21 -26.96
N ILE A 158 18.15 -16.41 -26.27
CA ILE A 158 17.66 -15.10 -26.74
C ILE A 158 18.60 -13.96 -26.29
N GLY A 159 19.44 -14.21 -25.28
CA GLY A 159 20.34 -13.18 -24.73
C GLY A 159 19.67 -12.23 -23.74
N GLY A 160 18.59 -12.65 -23.07
CA GLY A 160 17.89 -11.80 -22.12
C GLY A 160 16.71 -12.47 -21.41
N TYR A 161 15.80 -11.67 -20.88
CA TYR A 161 14.59 -12.12 -20.19
C TYR A 161 13.38 -12.03 -21.12
N ALA A 162 12.81 -13.16 -21.50
CA ALA A 162 11.63 -13.22 -22.36
C ALA A 162 10.38 -12.77 -21.59
N ILE A 163 9.75 -11.68 -22.06
CA ILE A 163 8.60 -11.06 -21.40
C ILE A 163 7.32 -11.64 -22.02
N PRO A 164 6.49 -12.35 -21.25
CA PRO A 164 5.26 -12.92 -21.78
C PRO A 164 4.26 -11.80 -22.14
N MET A 165 3.46 -12.03 -23.19
CA MET A 165 2.39 -11.09 -23.57
C MET A 165 1.28 -11.01 -22.53
N LYS A 166 1.07 -12.08 -21.75
CA LYS A 166 0.12 -12.12 -20.64
C LYS A 166 0.77 -12.79 -19.44
N GLU A 167 0.72 -12.11 -18.30
CA GLU A 167 1.18 -12.65 -17.02
C GLU A 167 -0.02 -12.71 -16.06
N PRO A 168 -0.61 -13.89 -15.80
CA PRO A 168 -1.80 -14.00 -14.96
C PRO A 168 -1.63 -13.47 -13.53
N ALA A 169 -0.39 -13.47 -13.03
CA ALA A 169 -0.04 -13.00 -11.68
C ALA A 169 0.42 -11.54 -11.65
N TRP A 170 0.45 -10.84 -12.79
CA TRP A 170 0.74 -9.41 -12.81
C TRP A 170 -0.45 -8.66 -12.24
N GLN A 171 -0.30 -8.21 -11.01
CA GLN A 171 -1.30 -7.41 -10.35
C GLN A 171 -1.15 -5.96 -10.83
N THR A 172 -2.21 -5.50 -11.48
CA THR A 172 -2.51 -4.10 -11.73
C THR A 172 -2.51 -3.36 -10.39
N GLN A 173 -1.67 -2.33 -10.25
CA GLN A 173 -1.61 -1.55 -9.01
C GLN A 173 -2.59 -0.38 -9.10
N GLY A 174 -3.60 -0.38 -8.23
CA GLY A 174 -4.71 0.57 -8.31
C GLY A 174 -5.49 0.42 -9.62
N ASP A 175 -5.70 1.52 -10.33
CA ASP A 175 -6.46 1.56 -11.59
C ASP A 175 -5.63 1.26 -12.84
N ASP A 176 -4.30 1.05 -12.70
CA ASP A 176 -3.40 0.82 -13.84
C ASP A 176 -3.55 -0.61 -14.38
N THR A 177 -4.24 -0.75 -15.51
CA THR A 177 -4.52 -2.04 -16.17
C THR A 177 -3.42 -2.48 -17.15
N ALA A 178 -2.33 -1.71 -17.29
CA ALA A 178 -1.27 -2.04 -18.24
C ALA A 178 -0.57 -3.37 -17.88
N SER A 179 -0.39 -4.21 -18.90
CA SER A 179 0.43 -5.41 -18.78
C SER A 179 1.90 -5.04 -18.55
N ARG A 180 2.66 -5.94 -17.90
CA ARG A 180 4.10 -5.73 -17.68
C ARG A 180 4.84 -5.45 -18.99
N LEU A 181 4.45 -6.10 -20.10
CA LEU A 181 5.03 -5.86 -21.42
C LEU A 181 4.77 -4.43 -21.92
N GLU A 182 3.56 -3.91 -21.76
CA GLU A 182 3.21 -2.53 -22.14
C GLU A 182 4.00 -1.52 -21.32
N CYS A 183 4.12 -1.74 -20.01
CA CYS A 183 4.96 -0.91 -19.14
C CYS A 183 6.42 -0.87 -19.62
N LEU A 184 7.02 -2.04 -19.88
CA LEU A 184 8.42 -2.11 -20.32
C LEU A 184 8.63 -1.55 -21.74
N LYS A 185 7.62 -1.64 -22.63
CA LYS A 185 7.64 -1.00 -23.95
C LYS A 185 7.62 0.51 -23.84
N ALA A 186 6.75 1.07 -23.00
CA ALA A 186 6.65 2.52 -22.78
C ALA A 186 7.98 3.10 -22.26
N GLU A 187 8.71 2.32 -21.47
CA GLU A 187 10.03 2.68 -20.92
C GLU A 187 11.21 2.36 -21.88
N GLY A 188 10.94 1.83 -23.08
CA GLY A 188 11.98 1.50 -24.06
C GLY A 188 12.96 0.40 -23.60
N LEU A 189 12.55 -0.45 -22.67
CA LEU A 189 13.39 -1.47 -22.04
C LEU A 189 13.42 -2.81 -22.79
N VAL A 190 12.43 -3.06 -23.66
CA VAL A 190 12.33 -4.30 -24.43
C VAL A 190 12.82 -4.16 -25.85
N THR A 191 13.36 -5.26 -26.37
CA THR A 191 13.70 -5.48 -27.77
C THR A 191 12.85 -6.62 -28.32
N GLN A 192 12.63 -6.65 -29.64
CA GLN A 192 11.93 -7.72 -30.32
C GLN A 192 12.90 -8.62 -31.08
N THR A 193 12.64 -9.92 -31.07
CA THR A 193 13.27 -10.90 -31.97
C THR A 193 12.23 -11.84 -32.55
N LEU A 194 12.59 -12.61 -33.58
CA LEU A 194 11.73 -13.64 -34.17
C LEU A 194 11.98 -14.98 -33.48
N GLY A 195 10.93 -15.58 -32.93
CA GLY A 195 10.92 -16.94 -32.42
C GLY A 195 10.19 -17.91 -33.34
N PRO A 196 10.19 -19.21 -33.01
CA PRO A 196 9.50 -20.24 -33.79
C PRO A 196 7.99 -20.02 -33.85
N ASP A 197 7.40 -19.48 -32.79
CA ASP A 197 5.95 -19.25 -32.67
C ASP A 197 5.55 -17.79 -32.91
N GLY A 198 6.46 -16.98 -33.48
CA GLY A 198 6.24 -15.56 -33.76
C GLY A 198 7.13 -14.62 -32.92
N PRO A 199 6.77 -13.34 -32.81
CA PRO A 199 7.62 -12.34 -32.19
C PRO A 199 7.79 -12.56 -30.68
N ILE A 200 9.04 -12.51 -30.21
CA ILE A 200 9.39 -12.57 -28.79
C ILE A 200 9.89 -11.20 -28.36
N TRP A 201 9.29 -10.66 -27.30
CA TRP A 201 9.76 -9.46 -26.62
C TRP A 201 10.65 -9.85 -25.45
N TYR A 202 11.80 -9.21 -25.32
CA TYR A 202 12.73 -9.51 -24.24
C TYR A 202 13.47 -8.28 -23.74
N VAL A 203 13.90 -8.32 -22.48
CA VAL A 203 14.86 -7.34 -21.93
C VAL A 203 16.27 -7.94 -22.04
N PRO A 204 17.19 -7.33 -22.81
CA PRO A 204 18.58 -7.79 -22.94
C PRO A 204 19.30 -7.95 -21.59
N PHE A 205 20.20 -8.93 -21.45
CA PHE A 205 20.92 -9.16 -20.18
C PHE A 205 21.74 -7.96 -19.71
N ASP A 206 22.33 -7.20 -20.63
CA ASP A 206 23.11 -5.99 -20.33
C ASP A 206 22.23 -4.86 -19.75
N ARG A 207 20.91 -4.94 -19.93
CA ARG A 207 19.90 -4.06 -19.31
C ARG A 207 19.30 -4.63 -18.03
N VAL A 208 19.82 -5.73 -17.50
CA VAL A 208 19.35 -6.32 -16.23
C VAL A 208 20.51 -6.44 -15.23
N CYS A 209 20.40 -5.75 -14.09
CA CYS A 209 21.32 -5.94 -12.98
C CYS A 209 20.84 -7.08 -12.07
N ALA A 210 21.35 -8.29 -12.31
CA ALA A 210 21.07 -9.46 -11.47
C ALA A 210 22.08 -9.64 -10.31
N ASP A 211 23.15 -8.86 -10.25
CA ASP A 211 24.10 -8.84 -9.13
C ASP A 211 23.57 -7.93 -8.01
N ALA A 212 23.29 -8.51 -6.85
CA ALA A 212 22.79 -7.80 -5.68
C ALA A 212 23.77 -6.76 -5.13
N LYS A 213 25.09 -6.99 -5.21
CA LYS A 213 26.09 -6.04 -4.70
C LYS A 213 26.13 -4.79 -5.56
N ARG A 214 26.18 -4.99 -6.89
CA ARG A 214 26.10 -3.88 -7.85
C ARG A 214 24.76 -3.15 -7.73
N LEU A 215 23.66 -3.87 -7.57
CA LEU A 215 22.35 -3.26 -7.39
C LEU A 215 22.28 -2.42 -6.10
N ALA A 216 22.86 -2.90 -4.99
CA ALA A 216 22.93 -2.14 -3.74
C ALA A 216 23.69 -0.82 -3.89
N GLN A 217 24.77 -0.81 -4.69
CA GLN A 217 25.50 0.43 -5.01
C GLN A 217 24.63 1.41 -5.81
N ILE A 218 23.88 0.92 -6.81
CA ILE A 218 22.95 1.76 -7.59
C ILE A 218 21.86 2.35 -6.69
N ILE A 219 21.31 1.55 -5.76
CA ILE A 219 20.29 1.99 -4.81
C ILE A 219 20.85 3.05 -3.87
N ALA A 220 22.06 2.86 -3.34
CA ALA A 220 22.70 3.82 -2.43
C ALA A 220 22.96 5.18 -3.11
N GLY A 221 23.24 5.18 -4.41
CA GLY A 221 23.52 6.38 -5.21
C GLY A 221 24.99 6.74 -5.28
#